data_AF-A0A2T0RB53-F1
#
_entry.id   AF-A0A2T0RB53-F1
#
_cell.length_a   1.000
_cell.length_b   1.000
_cell.length_c   1.000
_cell.angle_alpha   90.00
_cell.angle_beta   90.00
_cell.angle_gamma   90.00
#
_symmetry.space_group_name_H-M   'P 1'
#
loop_
_entity.id
_entity.type
_entity.pdbx_description
1 polymer ?
#
loop_
_entity_poly.entity_id
_entity_poly.type
_entity_poly.pdbx_seq_one_letter_code
_entity_poly.pdbx_strand_id
1 'polypeptide(L)'
;MPWTVATRSRVVVDNDWGGDPDGLVALAHHVLAPGNRVDAVTSSFLSPVFVDPAGSAAAGAALATELLEVLDRGRPGVHAGADEPFDGSAVASRPHGRSPRPPGPRTRCR
;
A
#
# COMPACT_ATOMS: atom_id res chain seq x y z
N MET A 1 22.39 -28.30 2.46
CA MET A 1 22.00 -27.44 1.32
C MET A 1 20.80 -26.62 1.75
N PRO A 2 20.93 -25.31 1.99
CA PRO A 2 19.75 -24.49 2.26
C PRO A 2 18.86 -24.49 1.00
N TRP A 3 17.58 -24.77 1.19
CA TRP A 3 16.59 -24.71 0.12
C TRP A 3 16.45 -23.26 -0.33
N THR A 4 16.76 -22.98 -1.59
CA THR A 4 16.60 -21.64 -2.17
C THR A 4 15.15 -21.45 -2.57
N VAL A 5 14.46 -20.54 -1.91
CA VAL A 5 13.08 -20.17 -2.24
C VAL A 5 13.13 -19.04 -3.27
N ALA A 6 12.69 -19.30 -4.50
CA ALA A 6 12.54 -18.25 -5.51
C ALA A 6 11.47 -17.22 -5.09
N THR A 7 11.69 -15.95 -5.43
CA THR A 7 10.69 -14.89 -5.29
C THR A 7 9.45 -15.24 -6.11
N ARG A 8 8.28 -15.17 -5.48
CA ARG A 8 6.98 -15.52 -6.05
C ARG A 8 6.02 -14.34 -6.07
N SER A 9 6.17 -13.42 -5.13
CA SER A 9 5.19 -12.36 -4.91
C SER A 9 5.86 -10.99 -4.91
N ARG A 10 5.27 -10.07 -5.67
CA ARG A 10 5.50 -8.63 -5.52
C ARG A 10 4.45 -8.10 -4.56
N VAL A 11 4.88 -7.40 -3.51
CA VAL A 11 4.03 -6.98 -2.39
C VAL A 11 4.06 -5.46 -2.25
N VAL A 12 2.87 -4.88 -2.07
CA VAL A 12 2.68 -3.53 -1.55
C VAL A 12 1.89 -3.69 -0.27
N VAL A 13 2.32 -3.06 0.82
CA VAL A 13 1.67 -3.20 2.13
C VAL A 13 1.18 -1.84 2.59
N ASP A 14 -0.09 -1.77 2.99
CA ASP A 14 -0.71 -0.60 3.61
C ASP A 14 -1.17 -0.96 5.03
N ASN A 15 -0.82 -0.15 6.02
CA ASN A 15 -1.31 -0.29 7.39
C ASN A 15 -1.19 1.06 8.14
N ASP A 16 -1.80 1.20 9.31
CA ASP A 16 -1.69 2.39 10.14
C ASP A 16 -0.36 2.48 10.93
N TRP A 17 0.31 1.34 11.14
CA TRP A 17 1.61 1.10 11.80
C TRP A 17 1.79 1.61 13.24
N GLY A 18 1.08 2.66 13.63
CA GLY A 18 1.06 3.25 14.96
C GLY A 18 -0.12 2.80 15.83
N GLY A 19 -0.98 1.92 15.31
CA GLY A 19 -2.02 1.25 16.06
C GLY A 19 -1.46 0.15 16.96
N ASP A 20 -1.98 -1.06 16.78
CA ASP A 20 -1.45 -2.22 17.49
C ASP A 20 -0.13 -2.73 16.83
N PRO A 21 0.68 -3.55 17.54
CA PRO A 21 1.99 -3.96 17.03
C PRO A 21 1.93 -4.99 15.89
N ASP A 22 0.77 -5.53 15.55
CA ASP A 22 0.65 -6.64 14.60
C ASP A 22 1.10 -6.25 13.19
N GLY A 23 0.85 -5.00 12.80
CA GLY A 23 1.25 -4.44 11.52
C GLY A 23 2.75 -4.49 11.33
N LEU A 24 3.50 -3.99 12.31
CA LEU A 24 4.97 -4.00 12.27
C LEU A 24 5.51 -5.43 12.20
N VAL A 25 4.93 -6.37 12.96
CA VAL A 25 5.32 -7.79 12.90
C VAL A 25 5.04 -8.38 11.51
N ALA A 26 3.90 -8.05 10.90
CA ALA A 26 3.53 -8.49 9.56
C ALA A 26 4.46 -7.90 8.49
N LEU A 27 4.85 -6.63 8.60
CA LEU A 27 5.83 -5.99 7.69
C LEU A 27 7.19 -6.68 7.79
N ALA A 28 7.67 -6.94 9.00
CA ALA A 28 8.91 -7.68 9.21
C ALA A 28 8.87 -9.07 8.55
N HIS A 29 7.75 -9.78 8.72
CA HIS A 29 7.54 -11.07 8.05
C HIS A 29 7.63 -10.93 6.52
N HIS A 30 6.93 -9.96 5.93
CA HIS A 30 6.95 -9.74 4.49
C HIS A 30 8.35 -9.44 3.94
N VAL A 31 9.12 -8.61 4.65
CA VAL A 31 10.48 -8.20 4.25
C VAL A 31 11.49 -9.35 4.41
N LEU A 32 11.34 -10.18 5.45
CA LEU A 32 12.25 -11.29 5.72
C LEU A 32 11.93 -12.56 4.91
N ALA A 33 10.71 -12.70 4.42
CA ALA A 33 10.29 -13.86 3.64
C ALA A 33 10.95 -13.89 2.25
N PRO A 34 11.77 -14.91 1.92
CA PRO A 34 12.53 -14.97 0.65
C PRO A 34 11.64 -15.10 -0.59
N GLY A 35 10.38 -15.52 -0.42
CA GLY A 35 9.39 -15.58 -1.48
C GLY A 35 8.82 -14.22 -1.88
N ASN A 36 9.09 -13.16 -1.13
CA ASN A 36 8.49 -11.85 -1.33
C ASN A 36 9.52 -10.83 -1.82
N ARG A 37 9.04 -9.90 -2.65
CA ARG A 37 9.70 -8.63 -2.96
C ARG A 37 8.72 -7.52 -2.59
N VAL A 38 9.03 -6.79 -1.51
CA VAL A 38 8.24 -5.63 -1.08
C VAL A 38 8.68 -4.41 -1.91
N ASP A 39 7.75 -3.79 -2.61
CA ASP A 39 8.03 -2.66 -3.51
C ASP A 39 7.67 -1.31 -2.90
N ALA A 40 6.63 -1.27 -2.07
CA ALA A 40 6.17 -0.06 -1.42
C ALA A 40 5.48 -0.41 -0.11
N VAL A 41 5.62 0.51 0.84
CA VAL A 41 4.91 0.52 2.11
C VAL A 41 4.15 1.84 2.18
N THR A 42 2.86 1.79 2.46
CA THR A 42 2.03 2.97 2.65
C THR A 42 1.49 2.99 4.08
N SER A 43 1.34 4.19 4.64
CA SER A 43 0.76 4.39 5.96
C SER A 43 -0.61 5.02 5.83
N SER A 44 -1.63 4.39 6.43
CA SER A 44 -2.90 5.04 6.71
C SER A 44 -2.87 5.69 8.09
N PHE A 45 -3.85 6.54 8.39
CA PHE A 45 -4.03 7.09 9.73
C PHE A 45 -4.78 6.10 10.61
N LEU A 46 -4.49 6.12 11.91
CA LEU A 46 -5.21 5.30 12.86
C LEU A 46 -6.63 5.86 13.06
N SER A 47 -7.63 4.99 12.91
CA SER A 47 -9.03 5.39 13.15
C SER A 47 -9.20 5.90 14.59
N PRO A 48 -9.89 7.05 14.78
CA PRO A 48 -10.10 7.63 16.12
C PRO A 48 -11.04 6.80 17.02
N VAL A 49 -11.59 5.69 16.50
CA VAL A 49 -12.39 4.72 17.28
C VAL A 49 -11.48 3.84 18.17
N PHE A 50 -10.18 3.78 17.90
CA PHE A 50 -9.23 2.99 18.70
C PHE A 50 -8.66 3.78 19.88
N VAL A 51 -8.21 3.02 20.91
CA VAL A 51 -8.06 3.49 22.30
C VAL A 51 -6.92 4.49 22.52
N ASP A 52 -6.02 4.69 21.54
CA ASP A 52 -4.95 5.69 21.62
C ASP A 52 -4.82 6.48 20.28
N PRO A 53 -5.55 7.58 20.10
CA PRO A 53 -5.74 8.25 18.80
C PRO A 53 -4.53 9.08 18.30
N ALA A 54 -3.31 8.71 18.66
CA ALA A 54 -2.10 9.45 18.29
C ALA A 54 -1.29 8.74 17.19
N GLY A 55 -1.91 8.49 16.04
CA GLY A 55 -1.23 7.88 14.88
C GLY A 55 -1.62 8.54 13.58
N SER A 56 -0.97 9.65 13.22
CA SER A 56 -1.05 10.15 11.85
C SER A 56 -0.41 9.16 10.88
N ALA A 57 -0.80 9.21 9.62
CA ALA A 57 -0.12 8.47 8.55
C ALA A 57 1.39 8.80 8.50
N ALA A 58 1.78 10.02 8.86
CA ALA A 58 3.19 10.38 8.96
C ALA A 58 3.90 9.67 10.12
N ALA A 59 3.25 9.55 11.29
CA ALA A 59 3.81 8.85 12.43
C ALA A 59 3.94 7.34 12.16
N GLY A 60 2.93 6.73 11.55
CA GLY A 60 2.99 5.33 11.14
C GLY A 60 4.09 5.05 10.12
N ALA A 61 4.23 5.92 9.11
CA ALA A 61 5.33 5.83 8.14
C ALA A 61 6.72 5.94 8.81
N ALA A 62 6.87 6.73 9.86
CA ALA A 62 8.11 6.82 10.62
C ALA A 62 8.43 5.49 11.33
N LEU A 63 7.45 4.86 11.97
CA LEU A 63 7.61 3.55 12.62
C LEU A 63 7.96 2.44 11.63
N ALA A 64 7.30 2.41 10.47
CA ALA A 64 7.62 1.47 9.41
C ALA A 64 9.05 1.68 8.88
N THR A 65 9.48 2.93 8.76
CA THR A 65 10.85 3.29 8.35
C THR A 65 11.87 2.80 9.37
N GLU A 66 11.65 3.07 10.66
CA GLU A 66 12.52 2.61 11.75
C GLU A 66 12.67 1.09 11.75
N LEU A 67 11.56 0.35 11.59
CA LEU A 67 11.60 -1.11 11.50
C LEU A 67 12.47 -1.57 10.31
N LEU A 68 12.30 -0.97 9.13
CA LEU A 68 13.08 -1.33 7.95
C LEU A 68 14.58 -1.05 8.13
N GLU A 69 14.92 0.04 8.85
CA GLU A 69 16.30 0.37 9.23
C GLU A 69 16.88 -0.68 10.18
N VAL A 70 16.12 -1.10 11.20
CA VAL A 70 16.53 -2.16 12.14
C VAL A 70 16.75 -3.50 11.45
N LEU A 71 15.92 -3.83 10.46
CA LEU A 71 16.04 -5.09 9.73
C LEU A 71 17.23 -5.11 8.76
N ASP A 72 17.77 -3.95 8.37
CA ASP A 72 18.86 -3.79 7.39
C ASP A 72 18.57 -4.54 6.07
N ARG A 73 17.32 -4.43 5.59
CA ARG A 73 16.81 -5.17 4.41
C ARG A 73 16.11 -4.24 3.42
N GLY A 74 16.90 -3.62 2.53
CA GLY A 74 16.39 -2.95 1.33
C GLY A 74 15.48 -1.75 1.62
N ARG A 75 15.16 -0.98 0.57
CA ARG A 75 14.52 0.34 0.67
C ARG A 75 13.20 0.37 -0.11
N PRO A 76 12.17 -0.45 0.23
CA PRO A 76 10.84 -0.14 -0.29
C PRO A 76 10.50 1.28 0.12
N GLY A 77 9.97 2.08 -0.80
CA GLY A 77 9.56 3.44 -0.49
C GLY A 77 8.45 3.38 0.57
N VAL A 78 8.65 4.11 1.67
CA VAL A 78 7.62 4.30 2.69
C VAL A 78 6.93 5.63 2.42
N HIS A 79 5.61 5.60 2.27
CA HIS A 79 4.82 6.78 1.92
C HIS A 79 3.68 6.98 2.91
N ALA A 80 3.63 8.14 3.55
CA ALA A 80 2.47 8.56 4.31
C ALA A 80 1.28 8.80 3.37
N GLY A 81 0.13 8.26 3.72
CA GLY A 81 -1.16 8.50 3.09
C GLY A 81 -1.85 9.75 3.64
N ALA A 82 -3.18 9.79 3.51
CA ALA A 82 -4.01 10.87 4.04
C ALA A 82 -4.29 10.66 5.54
N ASP A 83 -4.50 11.76 6.26
CA ASP A 83 -4.94 11.77 7.67
C ASP A 83 -6.47 11.85 7.83
N GLU A 84 -7.20 11.61 6.74
CA GLU A 84 -8.65 11.74 6.70
C GLU A 84 -9.31 10.52 6.03
N PRO A 85 -10.49 10.08 6.51
CA PRO A 85 -11.25 9.04 5.84
C PRO A 85 -11.62 9.44 4.42
N PHE A 86 -11.66 8.46 3.51
CA PHE A 86 -12.24 8.68 2.19
C PHE A 86 -13.76 8.88 2.29
N ASP A 87 -14.25 10.05 1.89
CA ASP A 87 -15.66 10.44 1.96
C ASP A 87 -16.41 10.35 0.61
N GLY A 88 -15.70 10.06 -0.49
CA GLY A 88 -16.24 9.93 -1.84
C GLY A 88 -16.71 11.23 -2.50
N SER A 89 -16.66 12.37 -1.81
CA SER A 89 -17.24 13.63 -2.28
C SER A 89 -16.53 14.21 -3.51
N ALA A 90 -15.22 13.97 -3.62
CA ALA A 90 -14.38 14.47 -4.72
C ALA A 90 -14.51 13.67 -6.04
N VAL A 91 -14.98 12.41 -6.01
CA VAL A 91 -15.08 11.55 -7.21
C VAL A 91 -16.37 11.83 -8.00
N ALA A 92 -17.42 12.31 -7.33
CA ALA A 92 -18.71 12.63 -7.94
C ALA A 92 -18.67 13.84 -8.91
N SER A 93 -17.62 14.66 -8.83
CA SER A 93 -17.52 15.94 -9.56
C SER A 93 -16.92 15.83 -10.97
N ARG A 94 -16.44 14.64 -11.38
CA ARG A 94 -15.97 14.41 -12.75
C ARG A 94 -17.10 13.76 -13.56
N PRO A 95 -17.80 14.49 -14.45
CA PRO A 95 -18.68 13.84 -15.39
C PRO A 95 -17.84 12.82 -16.16
N HIS A 96 -18.25 11.55 -16.14
CA HIS A 96 -17.67 10.52 -16.99
C HIS A 96 -17.91 10.95 -18.45
N GLY A 97 -16.95 11.69 -19.01
CA GLY A 97 -16.90 11.99 -20.43
C GLY A 97 -16.76 10.67 -21.16
N ARG A 98 -17.88 10.13 -21.66
CA ARG A 98 -17.86 9.03 -22.63
C ARG A 98 -17.10 9.55 -23.84
N SER A 99 -15.84 9.16 -23.98
CA SER A 99 -15.13 9.35 -25.24
C SER A 99 -15.93 8.64 -26.33
N PRO A 100 -16.21 9.26 -27.49
CA PRO A 100 -16.96 8.62 -28.55
C PRO A 100 -16.25 7.32 -28.96
N ARG A 101 -17.00 6.20 -29.03
CA ARG A 101 -16.46 4.97 -29.62
C ARG A 101 -15.99 5.29 -31.04
N PRO A 102 -14.76 4.93 -31.43
CA PRO A 102 -14.34 5.06 -32.82
C PRO A 102 -15.28 4.23 -33.71
N PRO A 103 -15.58 4.68 -34.94
CA PRO A 103 -16.44 3.93 -35.84
C PRO A 103 -15.83 2.55 -36.11
N GLY A 104 -16.62 1.51 -35.87
CA GLY A 104 -16.20 0.13 -36.12
C GLY A 104 -15.90 -0.13 -37.60
N PRO A 105 -15.06 -1.13 -37.91
CA PRO A 105 -14.70 -1.43 -39.30
C PRO A 105 -15.95 -1.82 -40.09
N ARG A 106 -16.17 -1.13 -41.22
CA ARG A 106 -17.21 -1.50 -42.18
C ARG A 106 -16.79 -2.78 -42.88
N THR A 107 -17.35 -3.91 -42.47
CA THR A 107 -17.28 -5.16 -43.22
C THR A 107 -17.95 -4.93 -44.59
N ARG A 108 -17.14 -4.91 -45.66
CA ARG A 108 -17.66 -5.03 -47.02
C ARG A 108 -17.96 -6.51 -47.23
N CYS A 109 -19.25 -6.86 -47.34
CA CYS A 109 -19.66 -8.14 -47.89
C CYS A 109 -19.09 -8.26 -49.31
N ARG A 110 -18.33 -9.34 -49.55
CA ARG A 110 -18.09 -9.90 -50.87
C ARG A 110 -18.94 -11.16 -50.99
#